data_AF-A0A2V6TET8-F1
#
_entry.id   AF-A0A2V6TET8-F1
#
_cell.length_a   1.000
_cell.length_b   1.000
_cell.length_c   1.000
_cell.angle_alpha   90.00
_cell.angle_beta   90.00
_cell.angle_gamma   90.00
#
_symmetry.space_group_name_H-M   'P 1'
#
loop_
_entity.id
_entity.type
_entity.pdbx_description
1 polymer ?
#
loop_
_entity_poly.entity_id
_entity_poly.type
_entity_poly.pdbx_seq_one_letter_code
_entity_poly.pdbx_strand_id
1 'polypeptide(L)'
;MPVSLDRATPASLDLDPKSLERLLETVTRHIAEGRYPGAQLAVARHGKLALFETIGDARIDPARATASEDTLWLLYSNTKVITACAVWLL
;
A
#
# COMPACT_ATOMS: atom_id res chain seq x y z
N MET A 1 -18.79 9.15 -2.89
CA MET A 1 -18.26 8.53 -1.65
C MET A 1 -17.11 7.63 -2.08
N PRO A 2 -15.90 7.72 -1.48
CA PRO A 2 -14.88 6.72 -1.76
C PRO A 2 -15.45 5.35 -1.37
N VAL A 3 -15.42 4.40 -2.31
CA VAL A 3 -15.87 3.04 -2.04
C VAL A 3 -14.75 2.35 -1.28
N SER A 4 -14.90 2.21 0.04
CA SER A 4 -14.02 1.37 0.83
C SER A 4 -14.28 -0.09 0.47
N LEU A 5 -13.23 -0.87 0.22
CA LEU A 5 -13.36 -2.30 -0.04
C LEU A 5 -13.48 -3.06 1.29
N ASP A 6 -14.34 -4.07 1.34
CA ASP A 6 -14.42 -4.99 2.48
C ASP A 6 -13.11 -5.77 2.62
N ARG A 7 -12.71 -6.05 3.86
CA ARG A 7 -11.57 -6.94 4.14
C ARG A 7 -12.00 -8.41 4.04
N ALA A 8 -11.10 -9.26 3.56
CA ALA A 8 -11.28 -10.71 3.56
C ALA A 8 -9.94 -11.42 3.78
N THR A 9 -9.99 -12.69 4.19
CA THR A 9 -8.76 -13.46 4.38
C THR A 9 -8.11 -13.75 3.02
N PRO A 10 -6.77 -13.78 2.91
CA PRO A 10 -6.09 -14.10 1.66
C PRO A 10 -6.55 -15.43 1.05
N ALA A 11 -6.67 -16.47 1.89
CA ALA A 11 -7.11 -17.79 1.46
C ALA A 11 -8.53 -17.78 0.86
N SER A 12 -9.45 -16.96 1.38
CA SER A 12 -10.81 -16.81 0.81
C SER A 12 -10.84 -16.13 -0.55
N LEU A 13 -9.73 -15.54 -0.98
CA LEU A 13 -9.54 -14.86 -2.26
C LEU A 13 -8.58 -15.62 -3.18
N ASP A 14 -8.32 -16.91 -2.90
CA ASP A 14 -7.36 -17.76 -3.60
C ASP A 14 -5.94 -17.16 -3.64
N LEU A 15 -5.53 -16.47 -2.57
CA LEU A 15 -4.17 -15.98 -2.36
C LEU A 15 -3.49 -16.81 -1.28
N ASP A 16 -2.21 -17.14 -1.48
CA ASP A 16 -1.38 -17.83 -0.48
C ASP A 16 -1.08 -16.89 0.70
N PRO A 17 -1.59 -17.17 1.92
CA PRO A 17 -1.32 -16.32 3.09
C PRO A 17 0.17 -16.19 3.40
N LYS A 18 0.95 -17.27 3.20
CA LYS A 18 2.39 -17.27 3.48
C LYS A 18 3.16 -16.33 2.56
N SER A 19 2.66 -16.12 1.34
CA SER A 19 3.27 -15.15 0.41
C SER A 19 3.07 -13.71 0.88
N LEU A 20 1.91 -13.39 1.47
CA LEU A 20 1.65 -12.06 2.03
C LEU A 20 2.41 -11.82 3.35
N GLU A 21 2.55 -12.85 4.18
CA GLU A 21 3.43 -12.80 5.36
C GLU A 21 4.88 -12.48 4.96
N ARG A 22 5.44 -13.21 3.99
CA ARG A 22 6.80 -12.94 3.45
C ARG A 22 6.96 -11.53 2.88
N LEU A 23 5.91 -11.00 2.25
CA LEU A 23 5.89 -9.62 1.75
C LEU A 23 6.02 -8.62 2.90
N LEU A 24 5.21 -8.77 3.95
CA LEU A 24 5.26 -7.90 5.13
C LEU A 24 6.60 -7.99 5.85
N GLU A 25 7.13 -9.20 6.05
CA GLU A 25 8.45 -9.41 6.64
C GLU A 25 9.56 -8.71 5.84
N THR A 26 9.49 -8.81 4.51
CA THR A 26 10.47 -8.18 3.62
C THR A 26 10.43 -6.66 3.70
N VAL A 27 9.23 -6.07 3.67
CA VAL A 27 9.10 -4.61 3.80
C VAL A 27 9.52 -4.13 5.18
N THR A 28 9.11 -4.83 6.24
CA THR A 28 9.52 -4.52 7.62
C THR A 28 11.04 -4.55 7.76
N ARG A 29 11.69 -5.59 7.21
CA ARG A 29 13.15 -5.69 7.18
C ARG A 29 13.79 -4.53 6.41
N HIS A 30 13.30 -4.19 5.23
CA HIS A 30 13.85 -3.07 4.45
C HIS A 30 13.78 -1.73 5.19
N ILE A 31 12.68 -1.48 5.92
CA ILE A 31 12.52 -0.27 6.74
C ILE A 31 13.51 -0.30 7.92
N ALA A 32 13.64 -1.45 8.60
CA ALA A 32 14.62 -1.62 9.68
C ALA A 32 16.07 -1.45 9.20
N GLU A 33 16.38 -1.86 7.97
CA GLU A 33 17.67 -1.66 7.30
C GLU A 33 17.88 -0.21 6.80
N GLY A 34 16.90 0.68 6.94
CA GLY A 34 17.00 2.08 6.53
C GLY A 34 16.94 2.32 5.02
N ARG A 35 16.43 1.35 4.24
CA ARG A 35 16.36 1.47 2.77
C ARG A 35 15.35 2.51 2.30
N TYR A 36 14.26 2.67 3.05
CA TYR A 36 13.25 3.72 2.91
C TYR A 36 12.52 3.87 4.25
N PRO A 37 11.95 5.05 4.54
CA PRO A 37 11.46 5.36 5.89
C PRO A 37 10.14 4.67 6.26
N GLY A 38 9.30 4.37 5.27
CA GLY A 38 8.00 3.76 5.47
C GLY A 38 7.36 3.33 4.17
N ALA A 39 6.26 2.57 4.27
CA ALA A 39 5.48 2.10 3.15
C ALA A 39 4.03 1.84 3.58
N GLN A 40 3.11 1.91 2.62
CA GLN A 40 1.76 1.39 2.76
C GLN A 40 1.53 0.35 1.66
N LEU A 41 0.95 -0.79 2.03
CA LEU A 41 0.67 -1.89 1.13
C LEU A 41 -0.82 -2.16 1.09
N ALA A 42 -1.35 -2.35 -0.11
CA ALA A 42 -2.70 -2.84 -0.35
C ALA A 42 -2.65 -3.98 -1.37
N VAL A 43 -3.27 -5.13 -1.04
CA VAL A 43 -3.49 -6.23 -1.99
C VAL A 43 -4.97 -6.52 -2.02
N ALA A 44 -5.57 -6.41 -3.21
CA ALA A 44 -7.00 -6.64 -3.41
C ALA A 44 -7.24 -7.68 -4.51
N ARG A 45 -8.26 -8.51 -4.31
CA ARG A 45 -8.74 -9.47 -5.31
C ARG A 45 -10.24 -9.71 -5.12
N HIS A 46 -10.98 -9.91 -6.21
CA HIS A 46 -12.44 -10.09 -6.21
C HIS A 46 -13.19 -8.98 -5.45
N GLY A 47 -12.73 -7.73 -5.56
CA GLY A 47 -13.37 -6.57 -4.93
C GLY A 47 -13.19 -6.49 -3.41
N LYS A 48 -12.26 -7.25 -2.83
CA LYS A 48 -11.97 -7.25 -1.38
C LYS A 48 -10.48 -7.06 -1.12
N LEU A 49 -10.15 -6.44 0.02
CA LEU A 49 -8.77 -6.29 0.49
C LEU A 49 -8.33 -7.55 1.25
N ALA A 50 -7.29 -8.20 0.73
CA ALA A 50 -6.59 -9.31 1.37
C ALA A 50 -5.52 -8.82 2.36
N LEU A 51 -4.95 -7.65 2.08
CA LEU A 51 -3.91 -7.00 2.88
C LEU A 51 -4.09 -5.50 2.80
N PHE A 52 -4.03 -4.80 3.93
CA PHE A 52 -3.93 -3.36 3.99
C PHE A 52 -3.14 -2.96 5.25
N GLU A 53 -1.86 -2.62 5.07
CA GLU A 53 -0.91 -2.40 6.16
C GLU A 53 -0.08 -1.14 5.93
N THR A 54 0.16 -0.37 7.00
CA THR A 54 1.01 0.82 6.99
C THR A 54 2.16 0.62 7.97
N ILE A 55 3.40 0.83 7.51
CA ILE A 55 4.62 0.50 8.25
C ILE A 55 5.59 1.68 8.17
N GLY A 56 6.18 2.08 9.30
CA GLY A 56 7.26 3.07 9.38
C GLY A 56 6.77 4.52 9.38
N ASP A 57 7.63 5.41 8.89
CA ASP A 57 7.44 6.86 8.91
C ASP A 57 7.10 7.40 7.51
N ALA A 58 6.11 8.30 7.44
CA ALA A 58 5.74 9.02 6.21
C ALA A 58 6.72 10.16 5.90
N ARG A 59 7.37 10.70 6.94
CA ARG A 59 8.31 11.81 6.85
C ARG A 59 9.40 11.64 7.89
N ILE A 60 10.63 11.98 7.53
CA ILE A 60 11.80 11.94 8.42
C ILE A 60 12.42 13.31 8.69
N ASP A 61 12.11 14.33 7.89
CA ASP A 61 12.63 15.70 7.96
C ASP A 61 11.51 16.70 7.60
N PRO A 62 11.38 17.87 8.26
CA PRO A 62 12.16 18.36 9.40
C PRO A 62 11.81 17.69 10.73
N ALA A 63 10.66 17.05 10.80
CA ALA A 63 10.21 16.30 11.98
C ALA A 63 9.64 14.96 11.53
N ARG A 64 10.08 13.89 12.19
CA ARG A 64 9.61 12.54 11.94
C ARG A 64 8.10 12.44 12.19
N ALA A 65 7.38 11.79 11.28
CA ALA A 65 5.96 11.53 11.41
C ALA A 65 5.66 10.10 10.99
N THR A 66 5.06 9.34 11.90
CA THR A 66 4.62 7.97 11.65
C THR A 66 3.57 7.95 10.55
N ALA A 67 3.68 6.97 9.64
CA ALA A 67 2.68 6.78 8.61
C ALA A 67 1.39 6.20 9.19
N SER A 68 0.27 6.58 8.59
CA SER A 68 -1.10 6.19 8.94
C SER A 68 -1.85 5.75 7.69
N GLU A 69 -3.02 5.12 7.87
CA GLU A 69 -3.84 4.64 6.74
C GLU A 69 -4.24 5.77 5.76
N ASP A 70 -4.34 7.01 6.25
CA ASP A 70 -4.70 8.23 5.49
C ASP A 70 -3.48 9.05 5.01
N THR A 71 -2.26 8.53 5.17
CA THR A 71 -1.04 9.21 4.70
C THR A 71 -1.08 9.45 3.18
N LEU A 72 -0.88 10.71 2.78
CA LEU A 72 -0.73 11.07 1.37
C LEU A 72 0.70 10.84 0.89
N TRP A 73 0.85 9.94 -0.08
CA TRP A 73 2.12 9.64 -0.73
C TRP A 73 2.26 10.38 -2.05
N LEU A 74 3.47 10.84 -2.37
CA LEU A 74 3.77 11.44 -3.66
C LEU A 74 3.72 10.36 -4.75
N LEU A 75 2.75 10.46 -5.66
CA LEU A 75 2.58 9.47 -6.73
C LEU A 75 3.70 9.50 -7.77
N TYR A 76 4.38 10.64 -7.93
CA TYR A 76 5.37 10.86 -8.99
C TYR A 76 4.83 10.36 -10.35
N SER A 77 5.59 9.50 -11.04
CA SER A 77 5.18 8.96 -12.34
C SER A 77 3.95 8.04 -12.30
N ASN A 78 3.47 7.58 -11.14
CA ASN A 78 2.19 6.86 -11.06
C ASN A 78 1.00 7.74 -11.46
N THR A 79 1.16 9.08 -11.47
CA THR A 79 0.18 10.01 -12.07
C THR A 79 -0.15 9.67 -13.53
N LYS A 80 0.77 9.05 -14.28
CA LYS A 80 0.56 8.65 -15.68
C LYS A 80 -0.63 7.70 -15.86
N VAL A 81 -0.87 6.81 -14.90
CA VAL A 81 -2.01 5.88 -14.96
C VAL A 81 -3.33 6.65 -14.91
N ILE A 82 -3.41 7.66 -14.03
CA ILE A 82 -4.59 8.52 -13.89
C ILE A 82 -4.78 9.35 -15.17
N THR A 83 -3.71 9.95 -15.70
CA THR A 83 -3.77 10.71 -16.96
C THR A 83 -4.23 9.84 -18.13
N ALA A 84 -3.71 8.62 -18.26
CA ALA A 84 -4.12 7.70 -19.33
C ALA A 84 -5.61 7.34 -19.26
N CYS A 85 -6.14 7.07 -18.06
CA CYS A 85 -7.57 6.84 -17.86
C CYS A 85 -8.42 8.06 -18.29
N ALA A 86 -7.98 9.27 -17.97
CA ALA A 86 -8.69 10.49 -18.38
C ALA A 86 -8.69 10.66 -19.91
N VAL A 87 -7.57 10.35 -20.58
CA VAL A 87 -7.48 10.39 -22.04
C VAL A 87 -8.39 9.34 -22.70
N TRP A 88 -8.54 8.15 -22.12
CA TRP A 88 -9.45 7.12 -22.63
C TRP A 88 -10.93 7.47 -22.57
N LEU A 89 -11.32 8.50 -21.83
CA LEU A 89 -12.70 8.99 -21.79
C LEU A 89 -13.04 9.93 -22.95
N LEU A 90 -12.04 10.42 -23.69
CA LEU A 90 -12.20 11.31 -24.85
C LEU A 90 -12.51 10.50 -26.11
#